data_AF-A0A528GXS2-F1
#
_entry.id   AF-A0A528GXS2-F1
#
_cell.length_a   1.000
_cell.length_b   1.000
_cell.length_c   1.000
_cell.angle_alpha   90.00
_cell.angle_beta   90.00
_cell.angle_gamma   90.00
#
_symmetry.space_group_name_H-M   'P 1'
#
loop_
_entity.id
_entity.type
_entity.pdbx_description
1 polymer ?
#
loop_
_entity_poly.entity_id
_entity_poly.type
_entity_poly.pdbx_seq_one_letter_code
_entity_poly.pdbx_strand_id
1 'polypeptide(L)'
;PMLLTEMTILTALRTAAMSAVAARHLAPKGARTMAIIGNGAQSEFQAIAFKAILGVDRLRLYDLDPAATRRCAKNLAGMGLDITACVSSQEAVEGANIITTVTADKQCATILTDNMVGPGIHINAVGGDCPGKTELHRDILLR
;
A
#
# COMPACT_ATOMS: atom_id res chain seq x y z
N PRO A 1 -22.50 -3.46 -29.28
CA PRO A 1 -21.32 -3.47 -28.38
C PRO A 1 -21.15 -4.88 -27.79
N MET A 2 -19.93 -5.42 -27.67
CA MET A 2 -19.70 -6.81 -27.20
C MET A 2 -19.68 -6.97 -25.67
N LEU A 3 -19.32 -5.92 -24.92
CA LEU A 3 -19.33 -5.95 -23.46
C LEU A 3 -19.56 -4.54 -22.90
N LEU A 4 -20.44 -4.47 -21.90
CA LEU A 4 -20.57 -3.35 -20.98
C LEU A 4 -20.64 -3.96 -19.57
N THR A 5 -19.73 -3.56 -18.69
CA THR A 5 -19.66 -4.10 -17.33
C THR A 5 -19.19 -3.04 -16.37
N GLU A 6 -19.53 -3.23 -15.10
CA GLU A 6 -19.00 -2.47 -13.97
C GLU A 6 -17.48 -2.71 -13.87
N MET A 7 -16.71 -1.67 -13.51
CA MET A 7 -15.24 -1.71 -13.48
C MET A 7 -14.63 -1.23 -12.16
N THR A 8 -15.42 -0.89 -11.15
CA THR A 8 -14.95 -0.45 -9.83
C THR A 8 -14.21 -1.59 -9.13
N ILE A 9 -14.83 -2.77 -9.05
CA ILE A 9 -14.17 -3.96 -8.44
C ILE A 9 -13.00 -4.41 -9.32
N LEU A 10 -13.19 -4.44 -10.65
CA LEU A 10 -12.12 -4.83 -11.57
C LEU A 10 -10.92 -3.90 -11.44
N THR A 11 -11.15 -2.60 -11.24
CA THR A 11 -10.09 -1.61 -11.02
C THR A 11 -9.30 -1.91 -9.75
N ALA A 12 -9.95 -2.29 -8.65
CA ALA A 12 -9.24 -2.67 -7.44
C ALA A 12 -8.39 -3.93 -7.65
N LEU A 13 -8.97 -4.96 -8.27
CA LEU A 13 -8.27 -6.22 -8.58
C LEU A 13 -7.06 -6.01 -9.49
N ARG A 14 -7.23 -5.32 -10.62
CA ARG A 14 -6.13 -5.10 -11.59
C ARG A 14 -5.04 -4.20 -11.02
N THR A 15 -5.40 -3.22 -10.18
CA THR A 15 -4.41 -2.31 -9.57
C THR A 15 -3.53 -3.09 -8.60
N ALA A 16 -4.13 -3.87 -7.71
CA ALA A 16 -3.39 -4.71 -6.77
C ALA A 16 -2.55 -5.79 -7.47
N ALA A 17 -3.08 -6.43 -8.51
CA ALA A 17 -2.34 -7.41 -9.30
C ALA A 17 -1.10 -6.79 -9.96
N MET A 18 -1.24 -5.62 -10.58
CA MET A 18 -0.11 -4.93 -11.21
C MET A 18 0.94 -4.50 -10.18
N SER A 19 0.52 -3.95 -9.04
CA SER A 19 1.42 -3.59 -7.93
C SER A 19 2.22 -4.81 -7.44
N ALA A 20 1.56 -5.94 -7.20
CA ALA A 20 2.23 -7.14 -6.72
C ALA A 20 3.15 -7.78 -7.78
N VAL A 21 2.79 -7.71 -9.07
CA VAL A 21 3.69 -8.17 -10.16
C VAL A 21 4.95 -7.30 -10.26
N ALA A 22 4.82 -5.98 -10.15
CA ALA A 22 5.96 -5.07 -10.10
C ALA A 22 6.85 -5.39 -8.88
N ALA A 23 6.24 -5.51 -7.70
CA ALA A 23 6.94 -5.81 -6.47
C ALA A 23 7.64 -7.18 -6.50
N ARG A 24 7.07 -8.20 -7.15
CA ARG A 24 7.75 -9.52 -7.29
C ARG A 24 9.14 -9.40 -7.89
N HIS A 25 9.35 -8.43 -8.78
CA HIS A 25 10.63 -8.22 -9.46
C HIS A 25 11.51 -7.14 -8.80
N LEU A 26 10.90 -6.19 -8.08
CA LEU A 26 11.59 -5.01 -7.56
C LEU A 26 11.76 -5.02 -6.03
N ALA A 27 10.98 -5.81 -5.30
CA ALA A 27 11.07 -5.93 -3.86
C ALA A 27 12.32 -6.71 -3.43
N PRO A 28 12.89 -6.40 -2.25
CA PRO A 28 13.99 -7.18 -1.70
C PRO A 28 13.59 -8.66 -1.56
N LYS A 29 14.52 -9.56 -1.83
CA LYS A 29 14.27 -11.01 -1.72
C LYS A 29 13.84 -11.37 -0.31
N GLY A 30 12.77 -12.16 -0.19
CA GLY A 30 12.23 -12.56 1.11
C GLY A 30 11.50 -11.43 1.86
N ALA A 31 11.03 -10.39 1.17
CA ALA A 31 10.15 -9.39 1.76
C ALA A 31 8.89 -10.04 2.36
N ARG A 32 8.68 -9.88 3.66
CA ARG A 32 7.52 -10.45 4.39
C ARG A 32 6.65 -9.41 5.08
N THR A 33 7.21 -8.23 5.36
CA THR A 33 6.53 -7.15 6.05
C THR A 33 6.18 -6.03 5.08
N MET A 34 4.90 -5.65 5.05
CA MET A 34 4.38 -4.58 4.20
C MET A 34 3.66 -3.52 5.04
N ALA A 35 4.00 -2.26 4.82
CA ALA A 35 3.24 -1.12 5.31
C ALA A 35 2.20 -0.70 4.27
N ILE A 36 0.96 -0.43 4.70
CA ILE A 36 -0.10 0.12 3.86
C ILE A 36 -0.58 1.43 4.48
N ILE A 37 -0.29 2.53 3.80
CA ILE A 37 -0.71 3.88 4.19
C ILE A 37 -1.88 4.29 3.30
N GLY A 38 -3.03 4.57 3.94
CA GLY A 38 -4.33 4.65 3.31
C GLY A 38 -5.03 3.29 3.39
N ASN A 39 -6.07 3.18 4.21
CA ASN A 39 -6.82 1.95 4.45
C ASN A 39 -8.25 2.02 3.86
N GLY A 40 -8.36 2.74 2.73
CA GLY A 40 -9.57 2.84 1.92
C GLY A 40 -9.77 1.65 0.97
N ALA A 41 -10.52 1.87 -0.11
CA ALA A 41 -11.05 0.83 -0.99
C ALA A 41 -10.00 -0.06 -1.71
N GLN A 42 -8.74 0.36 -1.78
CA GLN A 42 -7.66 -0.42 -2.41
C GLN A 42 -6.89 -1.30 -1.42
N SER A 43 -6.98 -1.01 -0.11
CA SER A 43 -6.04 -1.53 0.89
C SER A 43 -6.13 -3.05 1.06
N GLU A 44 -7.34 -3.61 1.14
CA GLU A 44 -7.54 -5.05 1.25
C GLU A 44 -7.06 -5.78 -0.01
N PHE A 45 -7.31 -5.22 -1.19
CA PHE A 45 -6.88 -5.82 -2.46
C PHE A 45 -5.35 -5.86 -2.57
N GLN A 46 -4.67 -4.77 -2.19
CA GLN A 46 -3.21 -4.72 -2.14
C GLN A 46 -2.67 -5.77 -1.16
N ALA A 47 -3.19 -5.83 0.07
CA ALA A 47 -2.81 -6.84 1.05
C ALA A 47 -2.93 -8.28 0.52
N ILE A 48 -4.06 -8.61 -0.09
CA ILE A 48 -4.34 -9.95 -0.63
C ILE A 48 -3.40 -10.29 -1.79
N ALA A 49 -3.19 -9.36 -2.72
CA ALA A 49 -2.31 -9.58 -3.87
C ALA A 49 -0.84 -9.78 -3.44
N PHE A 50 -0.35 -8.97 -2.50
CA PHE A 50 1.02 -9.09 -1.99
C PHE A 50 1.23 -10.38 -1.19
N LYS A 51 0.24 -10.79 -0.38
CA LYS A 51 0.25 -12.10 0.26
C LYS A 51 0.36 -13.22 -0.78
N ALA A 52 -0.50 -13.20 -1.79
CA ALA A 52 -0.60 -14.28 -2.78
C ALA A 52 0.62 -14.40 -3.69
N ILE A 53 1.24 -13.28 -4.09
CA ILE A 53 2.32 -13.28 -5.09
C ILE A 53 3.70 -13.21 -4.44
N LEU A 54 3.87 -12.48 -3.33
CA LEU A 54 5.16 -12.30 -2.67
C LEU A 54 5.30 -13.10 -1.36
N GLY A 55 4.21 -13.61 -0.79
CA GLY A 55 4.25 -14.30 0.50
C GLY A 55 4.32 -13.36 1.71
N VAL A 56 3.90 -12.10 1.54
CA VAL A 56 3.73 -11.14 2.66
C VAL A 56 2.77 -11.73 3.69
N ASP A 57 3.21 -11.78 4.94
CA ASP A 57 2.43 -12.31 6.06
C ASP A 57 2.27 -11.31 7.22
N ARG A 58 2.99 -10.18 7.18
CA ARG A 58 2.90 -9.12 8.19
C ARG A 58 2.48 -7.80 7.55
N LEU A 59 1.43 -7.20 8.08
CA LEU A 59 0.88 -5.93 7.63
C LEU A 59 0.96 -4.89 8.74
N ARG A 60 1.43 -3.70 8.39
CA ARG A 60 1.40 -2.50 9.24
C ARG A 60 0.46 -1.50 8.58
N LEU A 61 -0.67 -1.22 9.21
CA LEU A 61 -1.75 -0.43 8.62
C LEU A 61 -1.82 0.94 9.27
N TYR A 62 -1.91 1.99 8.46
CA TYR A 62 -2.15 3.34 8.93
C TYR A 62 -3.08 4.10 7.99
N ASP A 63 -4.01 4.86 8.58
CA ASP A 63 -4.87 5.83 7.93
C ASP A 63 -5.10 7.01 8.90
N LEU A 64 -5.37 8.20 8.36
CA LEU A 64 -5.79 9.36 9.14
C LEU A 64 -7.15 9.12 9.82
N ASP A 65 -8.02 8.33 9.21
CA ASP A 65 -9.24 7.82 9.81
C ASP A 65 -9.00 6.45 10.46
N PRO A 66 -8.93 6.36 11.81
CA PRO A 66 -8.73 5.08 12.49
C PRO A 66 -9.85 4.07 12.24
N ALA A 67 -11.06 4.51 11.83
CA ALA A 67 -12.14 3.61 11.46
C ALA A 67 -11.83 2.86 10.15
N ALA A 68 -11.12 3.48 9.21
CA ALA A 68 -10.66 2.83 7.99
C ALA A 68 -9.67 1.71 8.29
N THR A 69 -8.67 1.96 9.15
CA THR A 69 -7.72 0.94 9.60
C THR A 69 -8.43 -0.22 10.31
N ARG A 70 -9.36 0.08 11.24
CA ARG A 70 -10.14 -0.96 11.94
C ARG A 70 -10.97 -1.80 10.97
N ARG A 71 -11.61 -1.18 9.97
CA ARG A 71 -12.38 -1.89 8.94
C ARG A 71 -11.49 -2.81 8.11
N CYS A 72 -10.36 -2.28 7.61
CA CYS A 72 -9.40 -3.04 6.82
C CYS A 72 -8.86 -4.25 7.61
N ALA A 73 -8.43 -4.04 8.86
CA ALA A 73 -7.95 -5.09 9.73
C ALA A 73 -9.02 -6.17 9.99
N LYS A 74 -10.28 -5.75 10.23
CA LYS A 74 -11.41 -6.67 10.39
C LYS A 74 -11.68 -7.49 9.13
N ASN A 75 -11.64 -6.87 7.95
CA ASN A 75 -11.88 -7.55 6.67
C ASN A 75 -10.77 -8.56 6.33
N LEU A 76 -9.53 -8.28 6.74
CA LEU A 76 -8.38 -9.15 6.53
C LEU A 76 -8.18 -10.19 7.65
N ALA A 77 -8.96 -10.12 8.73
CA ALA A 77 -8.86 -11.04 9.85
C ALA A 77 -9.11 -12.49 9.39
N GLY A 78 -8.35 -13.43 9.96
CA GLY A 78 -8.45 -14.86 9.62
C GLY A 78 -7.79 -15.25 8.30
N MET A 79 -7.24 -14.31 7.53
CA MET A 79 -6.51 -14.63 6.29
C MET A 79 -5.05 -15.03 6.53
N GLY A 80 -4.67 -15.38 7.77
CA GLY A 80 -3.28 -15.72 8.13
C GLY A 80 -2.31 -14.56 7.89
N LEU A 81 -2.74 -13.33 8.19
CA LEU A 81 -1.94 -12.11 8.18
C LEU A 81 -1.78 -11.65 9.63
N ASP A 82 -0.56 -11.35 10.04
CA ASP A 82 -0.26 -10.64 11.27
C ASP A 82 -0.44 -9.14 11.02
N ILE A 83 -1.43 -8.52 11.67
CA ILE A 83 -1.86 -7.15 11.36
C ILE A 83 -1.61 -6.26 12.56
N THR A 84 -0.77 -5.25 12.38
CA THR A 84 -0.53 -4.17 13.34
C THR A 84 -1.22 -2.90 12.87
N ALA A 85 -2.11 -2.34 13.69
CA ALA A 85 -2.65 -0.99 13.46
C ALA A 85 -1.70 0.03 14.09
N CYS A 86 -1.13 0.92 13.27
CA CYS A 86 -0.18 1.94 13.68
C CYS A 86 -0.89 3.29 13.90
N VAL A 87 -0.30 4.14 14.74
CA VAL A 87 -0.84 5.48 15.06
C VAL A 87 -0.22 6.60 14.22
N SER A 88 0.81 6.29 13.43
CA SER A 88 1.43 7.24 12.48
C SER A 88 1.97 6.52 11.24
N SER A 89 2.16 7.26 10.14
CA SER A 89 2.84 6.73 8.95
C SER A 89 4.29 6.32 9.25
N GLN A 90 4.96 7.03 10.15
CA GLN A 90 6.34 6.72 10.57
C GLN A 90 6.43 5.37 11.29
N GLU A 91 5.51 5.12 12.22
CA GLU A 91 5.42 3.81 12.87
C GLU A 91 5.05 2.70 11.87
N ALA A 92 4.19 3.00 10.89
CA ALA A 92 3.78 2.00 9.90
C ALA A 92 4.95 1.52 9.03
N VAL A 93 5.84 2.42 8.60
CA VAL A 93 6.97 2.07 7.73
C VAL A 93 8.13 1.43 8.48
N GLU A 94 8.19 1.55 9.80
CA GLU A 94 9.29 1.01 10.60
C GLU A 94 9.35 -0.52 10.50
N GLY A 95 10.48 -1.03 9.99
CA GLY A 95 10.69 -2.46 9.75
C GLY A 95 9.94 -3.03 8.54
N ALA A 96 9.29 -2.19 7.72
CA ALA A 96 8.65 -2.63 6.49
C ALA A 96 9.68 -2.86 5.37
N ASN A 97 9.50 -3.94 4.61
CA ASN A 97 10.29 -4.21 3.41
C ASN A 97 9.64 -3.58 2.17
N ILE A 98 8.32 -3.41 2.24
CA ILE A 98 7.47 -2.88 1.18
C ILE A 98 6.60 -1.79 1.80
N ILE A 99 6.50 -0.65 1.14
CA ILE A 99 5.58 0.42 1.52
C ILE A 99 4.62 0.67 0.37
N THR A 100 3.32 0.50 0.61
CA THR A 100 2.27 0.87 -0.35
C THR A 100 1.53 2.10 0.13
N THR A 101 1.47 3.12 -0.72
CA THR A 101 0.65 4.32 -0.50
C THR A 101 -0.55 4.29 -1.43
N VAL A 102 -1.74 4.33 -0.84
CA VAL A 102 -3.05 4.32 -1.52
C VAL A 102 -3.99 5.31 -0.85
N THR A 103 -3.47 6.49 -0.52
CA THR A 103 -4.25 7.59 0.06
C THR A 103 -5.04 8.31 -1.03
N ALA A 104 -6.19 8.88 -0.66
CA ALA A 104 -7.08 9.58 -1.56
C ALA A 104 -7.01 11.11 -1.41
N ASP A 105 -5.90 11.63 -0.87
CA ASP A 105 -5.72 13.07 -0.75
C ASP A 105 -5.59 13.70 -2.14
N LYS A 106 -6.25 14.83 -2.36
CA LYS A 106 -6.18 15.61 -3.60
C LYS A 106 -5.09 16.68 -3.56
N GLN A 107 -4.39 16.83 -2.43
CA GLN A 107 -3.27 17.76 -2.26
C GLN A 107 -1.93 17.07 -2.54
N CYS A 108 -0.87 17.85 -2.78
CA CYS A 108 0.52 17.37 -2.86
C CYS A 108 1.00 16.90 -1.48
N ALA A 109 0.50 15.74 -1.02
CA ALA A 109 0.81 15.20 0.28
C ALA A 109 2.21 14.57 0.29
N THR A 110 3.01 14.92 1.30
CA THR A 110 4.30 14.28 1.58
C THR A 110 4.08 13.21 2.65
N ILE A 111 3.39 12.14 2.27
CA ILE A 111 3.04 11.04 3.18
C ILE A 111 4.29 10.26 3.59
N LEU A 112 5.25 10.14 2.66
CA LEU A 112 6.58 9.61 2.91
C LEU A 112 7.62 10.71 2.72
N THR A 113 8.45 10.90 3.74
CA THR A 113 9.64 11.76 3.73
C THR A 113 10.92 10.92 3.64
N ASP A 114 12.04 11.51 3.26
CA ASP A 114 13.29 10.79 2.99
C ASP A 114 13.79 9.96 4.20
N ASN A 115 13.64 10.50 5.41
CA ASN A 115 14.01 9.84 6.66
C ASN A 115 13.13 8.62 7.01
N MET A 116 12.03 8.40 6.29
CA MET A 116 11.12 7.27 6.48
C MET A 116 11.50 6.07 5.59
N VAL A 117 12.38 6.26 4.60
CA VAL A 117 12.73 5.25 3.60
C VAL A 117 14.18 4.82 3.77
N GLY A 118 14.38 3.62 4.33
CA GLY A 118 15.68 2.98 4.43
C GLY A 118 16.17 2.32 3.13
N PRO A 119 17.45 1.93 3.06
CA PRO A 119 18.01 1.17 1.94
C PRO A 119 17.28 -0.17 1.75
N GLY A 120 17.09 -0.58 0.50
CA GLY A 120 16.53 -1.90 0.16
C GLY A 120 15.03 -2.05 0.37
N ILE A 121 14.30 -0.94 0.55
CA ILE A 121 12.83 -0.94 0.62
C ILE A 121 12.24 -0.79 -0.80
N HIS A 122 11.15 -1.50 -1.07
CA HIS A 122 10.34 -1.25 -2.27
C HIS A 122 9.13 -0.36 -1.96
N ILE A 123 8.96 0.69 -2.75
CA ILE A 123 7.81 1.60 -2.65
C ILE A 123 6.87 1.32 -3.82
N ASN A 124 5.62 1.02 -3.48
CA ASN A 124 4.50 0.88 -4.40
C ASN A 124 3.57 2.09 -4.22
N ALA A 125 3.87 3.19 -4.91
CA ALA A 125 3.09 4.42 -4.82
C ALA A 125 1.94 4.40 -5.85
N VAL A 126 0.70 4.32 -5.37
CA VAL A 126 -0.49 4.10 -6.20
C VAL A 126 -1.49 5.25 -6.10
N GLY A 127 -1.58 5.94 -4.96
CA GLY A 127 -2.60 6.96 -4.72
C GLY A 127 -2.41 8.22 -5.55
N GLY A 128 -1.17 8.69 -5.74
CA GLY A 128 -0.86 9.84 -6.59
C GLY A 128 -0.98 9.51 -8.08
N ASP A 129 -2.07 9.95 -8.72
CA ASP A 129 -2.45 9.52 -10.08
C ASP A 129 -2.81 10.66 -11.06
N CYS A 130 -2.72 11.92 -10.64
CA CYS A 130 -3.03 13.07 -11.50
C CYS A 130 -2.15 14.30 -11.18
N PRO A 131 -2.02 15.27 -12.11
CA PRO A 131 -1.27 16.50 -11.87
C PRO A 131 -1.78 17.23 -10.61
N GLY A 132 -0.86 17.58 -9.71
CA GLY A 132 -1.18 18.20 -8.43
C GLY A 132 -1.53 17.23 -7.30
N LYS A 133 -1.44 15.92 -7.53
CA LYS A 133 -1.69 14.87 -6.54
C LYS A 133 -0.49 13.93 -6.42
N THR A 134 0.24 14.03 -5.31
CA THR A 134 1.45 13.25 -5.03
C THR A 134 1.40 12.69 -3.61
N GLU A 135 2.10 11.58 -3.37
CA GLU A 135 2.22 10.97 -2.03
C GLU A 135 3.67 10.91 -1.51
N LEU A 136 4.64 11.10 -2.42
CA LEU A 136 6.07 10.98 -2.13
C LEU A 136 6.71 12.36 -2.13
N HIS A 137 7.58 12.60 -1.15
CA HIS A 137 8.51 13.73 -1.25
C HIS A 137 9.45 13.54 -2.44
N ARG A 138 9.77 14.62 -3.16
CA ARG A 138 10.62 14.60 -4.37
C ARG A 138 11.95 13.88 -4.15
N ASP A 139 12.57 14.08 -3.00
CA ASP A 139 13.91 13.55 -2.71
C ASP A 139 13.97 12.02 -2.70
N ILE A 140 12.83 11.35 -2.42
CA ILE A 140 12.73 9.89 -2.49
C ILE A 140 12.99 9.39 -3.93
N LEU A 141 12.62 10.17 -4.94
CA LEU A 141 12.75 9.81 -6.35
C LEU A 141 14.15 10.08 -6.93
N LEU A 142 14.98 10.85 -6.22
CA LEU A 142 16.30 11.29 -6.70
C LEU A 142 17.47 10.44 -6.16
N ARG A 143 17.16 9.35 -5.45
CA ARG A 143 18.13 8.37 -4.93
C ARG A 143 18.48 7.32 -5.97
#